data_AF-A0A7Y5X3U8-F1
#
_entry.id   AF-A0A7Y5X3U8-F1
#
_cell.length_a   1.000
_cell.length_b   1.000
_cell.length_c   1.000
_cell.angle_alpha   90.00
_cell.angle_beta   90.00
_cell.angle_gamma   90.00
#
_symmetry.space_group_name_H-M   'P 1'
#
loop_
_entity.id
_entity.type
_entity.pdbx_description
1 polymer ?
#
loop_
_entity_poly.entity_id
_entity_poly.type
_entity_poly.pdbx_seq_one_letter_code
_entity_poly.pdbx_strand_id
1 'polypeptide(L)'
;TWSMGAKFTVDSATLANKGLEVIEAHFLFGLPYDRIEVVVHPTSIVHGVVRFRDGAAIAHLGYPDMRVPISYALTYPERAETPVAPLDLTAGPLEFFEPDVETFRMLALAREAGERGGTYPCAYNAANEEAVSGFLEGRVGFLDIAALVEEALGRVDGAPARDLEELREADRRARELAVAWA
;
A
#
# COMPACT_ATOMS: atom_id res chain seq x y z
N THR A 1 -11.97 5.12 11.36
CA THR A 1 -10.63 4.63 10.99
C THR A 1 -10.52 3.16 11.34
N TRP A 2 -9.63 2.43 10.67
CA TRP A 2 -9.50 0.97 10.77
C TRP A 2 -8.82 0.53 12.09
N SER A 3 -9.16 -0.65 12.60
CA SER A 3 -8.44 -1.32 13.71
C SER A 3 -7.63 -2.47 13.14
N MET A 4 -6.30 -2.37 13.16
CA MET A 4 -5.38 -3.30 12.51
C MET A 4 -4.18 -3.62 13.42
N GLY A 5 -3.41 -4.67 13.09
CA GLY A 5 -2.20 -5.06 13.83
C GLY A 5 -1.08 -4.02 13.75
N ALA A 6 -0.08 -4.12 14.63
CA ALA A 6 0.97 -3.10 14.81
C ALA A 6 1.70 -2.70 13.50
N LYS A 7 2.08 -3.68 12.67
CA LYS A 7 2.74 -3.43 11.38
C LYS A 7 1.86 -2.57 10.45
N PHE A 8 0.58 -2.89 10.34
CA PHE A 8 -0.36 -2.13 9.49
C PHE A 8 -0.57 -0.70 9.99
N THR A 9 -0.55 -0.50 11.31
CA THR A 9 -0.59 0.84 11.90
C THR A 9 0.63 1.66 11.52
N VAL A 10 1.83 1.07 11.56
CA VAL A 10 3.07 1.73 11.14
C VAL A 10 3.05 2.00 9.63
N ASP A 11 2.68 1.01 8.81
CA ASP A 11 2.59 1.17 7.35
C ASP A 11 1.57 2.24 6.93
N SER A 12 0.48 2.38 7.69
CA SER A 12 -0.50 3.46 7.44
C SER A 12 0.10 4.82 7.80
N ALA A 13 0.88 4.89 8.88
CA ALA A 13 1.56 6.12 9.31
C ALA A 13 2.69 6.55 8.36
N THR A 14 3.38 5.59 7.71
CA THR A 14 4.43 5.87 6.73
C THR A 14 3.91 6.03 5.30
N LEU A 15 2.63 5.72 5.06
CA LEU A 15 2.02 5.50 3.74
C LEU A 15 2.58 4.30 2.95
N ALA A 16 3.37 3.42 3.60
CA ALA A 16 3.83 2.19 2.96
C ALA A 16 2.67 1.27 2.55
N ASN A 17 1.59 1.21 3.35
CA ASN A 17 0.39 0.43 3.03
C ASN A 17 -0.24 0.93 1.72
N LYS A 18 -0.36 2.25 1.57
CA LYS A 18 -0.89 2.85 0.34
C LYS A 18 0.05 2.61 -0.85
N GLY A 19 1.36 2.60 -0.62
CA GLY A 19 2.34 2.23 -1.63
C GLY A 19 2.17 0.80 -2.15
N LEU A 20 1.98 -0.17 -1.24
CA LEU A 20 1.68 -1.56 -1.62
C LEU A 20 0.38 -1.67 -2.41
N GLU A 21 -0.68 -0.97 -1.98
CA GLU A 21 -1.97 -0.94 -2.70
C GLU A 21 -1.85 -0.36 -4.12
N VAL A 22 -0.94 0.60 -4.36
CA VAL A 22 -0.65 1.12 -5.71
C VAL A 22 -0.02 0.03 -6.59
N ILE A 23 0.93 -0.73 -6.05
CA ILE A 23 1.55 -1.87 -6.74
C ILE A 23 0.49 -2.94 -7.03
N GLU A 24 -0.34 -3.29 -6.05
CA GLU A 24 -1.42 -4.27 -6.22
C GLU A 24 -2.43 -3.83 -7.28
N ALA A 25 -2.84 -2.55 -7.28
CA ALA A 25 -3.77 -2.02 -8.28
C ALA A 25 -3.23 -2.15 -9.71
N HIS A 26 -1.92 -1.95 -9.92
CA HIS A 26 -1.26 -2.19 -11.20
C HIS A 26 -1.45 -3.64 -11.67
N PHE A 27 -1.14 -4.61 -10.81
CA PHE A 27 -1.23 -6.03 -11.13
C PHE A 27 -2.67 -6.53 -11.28
N LEU A 28 -3.58 -6.11 -10.38
CA LEU A 28 -4.96 -6.57 -10.36
C LEU A 28 -5.79 -6.02 -11.52
N PHE A 29 -5.58 -4.76 -11.90
CA PHE A 29 -6.40 -4.08 -12.91
C PHE A 29 -5.68 -3.89 -14.25
N GLY A 30 -4.40 -4.26 -14.35
CA GLY A 30 -3.61 -4.09 -15.58
C GLY A 30 -3.44 -2.62 -15.98
N LEU A 31 -3.48 -1.70 -15.02
CA LEU A 31 -3.37 -0.27 -15.26
C LEU A 31 -1.91 0.18 -15.16
N PRO A 32 -1.37 0.97 -16.11
CA PRO A 32 -0.05 1.56 -15.93
C PRO A 32 -0.03 2.51 -14.73
N TYR A 33 1.13 2.65 -14.08
CA TYR A 33 1.27 3.43 -12.85
C TYR A 33 0.88 4.92 -13.01
N ASP A 34 1.04 5.50 -14.19
CA ASP A 34 0.62 6.87 -14.51
C ASP A 34 -0.91 7.06 -14.52
N ARG A 35 -1.68 5.96 -14.51
CA ARG A 35 -3.15 5.96 -14.40
C ARG A 35 -3.66 5.57 -13.01
N ILE A 36 -2.78 5.42 -12.04
CA ILE A 36 -3.12 5.13 -10.65
C ILE A 36 -2.82 6.38 -9.82
N GLU A 37 -3.85 7.03 -9.30
CA GLU A 37 -3.72 8.24 -8.49
C GLU A 37 -3.99 7.95 -7.02
N VAL A 38 -3.21 8.57 -6.14
CA VAL A 38 -3.40 8.50 -4.69
C VAL A 38 -3.91 9.85 -4.20
N VAL A 39 -5.01 9.81 -3.45
CA VAL A 39 -5.58 10.97 -2.77
C VAL A 39 -5.75 10.65 -1.29
N VAL A 40 -5.52 11.65 -0.43
CA VAL A 40 -5.75 11.53 1.01
C VAL A 40 -7.20 11.86 1.30
N HIS A 41 -7.91 10.92 1.92
CA HIS A 41 -9.31 11.07 2.31
C HIS A 41 -9.50 10.71 3.80
N PRO A 42 -9.46 11.70 4.72
CA PRO A 42 -9.35 11.44 6.16
C PRO A 42 -10.49 10.60 6.76
N THR A 43 -11.71 10.74 6.25
CA THR A 43 -12.88 10.02 6.81
C THR A 43 -12.91 8.54 6.41
N SER A 44 -12.17 8.15 5.37
CA SER A 44 -12.14 6.78 4.82
C SER A 44 -13.52 6.25 4.41
N ILE A 45 -14.47 7.12 4.05
CA ILE A 45 -15.80 6.73 3.55
C ILE A 45 -15.72 6.35 2.07
N VAL A 46 -14.92 7.09 1.28
CA VAL A 46 -14.63 6.75 -0.11
C VAL A 46 -13.47 5.77 -0.16
N HIS A 47 -13.73 4.55 -0.65
CA HIS A 47 -12.74 3.47 -0.68
C HIS A 47 -11.98 3.34 -2.01
N GLY A 48 -12.50 3.95 -3.07
CA GLY A 48 -11.87 3.93 -4.39
C GLY A 48 -12.72 4.68 -5.41
N VAL A 49 -12.05 5.25 -6.42
CA VAL A 49 -12.67 6.05 -7.48
C VAL A 49 -12.10 5.62 -8.82
N VAL A 50 -12.98 5.40 -9.81
CA VAL A 50 -12.60 5.13 -11.20
C VAL A 50 -13.09 6.28 -12.06
N ARG A 51 -12.17 6.92 -12.80
CA ARG A 51 -12.48 8.00 -13.76
C ARG A 51 -12.62 7.45 -15.17
N PHE A 52 -13.63 7.94 -15.89
CA PHE A 52 -13.96 7.53 -17.25
C PHE A 52 -13.65 8.64 -18.26
N ARG A 53 -13.58 8.27 -19.54
CA ARG A 53 -13.17 9.17 -20.64
C ARG A 53 -14.15 10.31 -20.92
N ASP A 54 -15.39 10.18 -20.45
CA ASP A 54 -16.43 11.20 -20.51
C ASP A 54 -16.33 12.24 -19.38
N GLY A 55 -15.34 12.09 -18.49
CA GLY A 55 -15.13 12.97 -17.33
C GLY A 55 -15.93 12.55 -16.10
N ALA A 56 -16.77 11.51 -16.19
CA ALA A 56 -17.49 10.97 -15.04
C ALA A 56 -16.56 10.13 -14.14
N ALA A 57 -16.95 10.00 -12.87
CA ALA A 57 -16.29 9.12 -11.92
C ALA A 57 -17.31 8.24 -11.20
N ILE A 58 -16.94 6.99 -10.94
CA ILE A 58 -17.67 6.08 -10.07
C ILE A 58 -16.85 5.88 -8.81
N ALA A 59 -17.48 6.10 -7.66
CA ALA A 59 -16.85 5.93 -6.36
C ALA A 59 -17.57 4.84 -5.55
N HIS A 60 -16.81 4.01 -4.84
CA HIS A 60 -17.37 3.07 -3.87
C HIS A 60 -17.32 3.69 -2.47
N LEU A 61 -18.49 3.84 -1.84
CA LEU A 61 -18.65 4.48 -0.53
C LEU A 61 -19.20 3.48 0.49
N GLY A 62 -18.73 3.57 1.73
CA GLY A 62 -19.22 2.79 2.86
C GLY A 62 -18.57 3.22 4.16
N TYR A 63 -19.11 2.75 5.29
CA TYR A 63 -18.35 2.84 6.54
C TYR A 63 -17.13 1.91 6.46
N PRO A 64 -16.00 2.27 7.09
CA PRO A 64 -14.76 1.47 7.07
C PRO A 64 -14.93 0.18 7.88
N ASP A 65 -15.54 -0.83 7.26
CA ASP A 65 -15.84 -2.13 7.84
C ASP A 65 -15.50 -3.25 6.86
N MET A 66 -14.57 -4.12 7.26
CA MET A 66 -14.04 -5.18 6.41
C MET A 66 -15.09 -6.24 6.04
N ARG A 67 -16.20 -6.34 6.78
CA ARG A 67 -17.26 -7.32 6.49
C ARG A 67 -17.86 -7.10 5.09
N VAL A 68 -17.93 -5.86 4.63
CA VAL A 68 -18.46 -5.53 3.29
C VAL A 68 -17.55 -6.05 2.17
N PRO A 69 -16.26 -5.67 2.06
CA PRO A 69 -15.39 -6.18 1.01
C PRO A 69 -15.13 -7.69 1.14
N ILE A 70 -15.04 -8.25 2.35
CA ILE A 70 -14.87 -9.70 2.54
C ILE A 70 -16.10 -10.46 2.01
N SER A 71 -17.30 -10.03 2.39
CA SER A 71 -18.55 -10.65 1.92
C SER A 71 -18.66 -10.58 0.39
N TYR A 72 -18.34 -9.43 -0.20
CA TYR A 72 -18.37 -9.27 -1.66
C TYR A 72 -17.34 -10.15 -2.37
N ALA A 73 -16.10 -10.27 -1.85
CA ALA A 73 -15.10 -11.14 -2.43
C ALA A 73 -15.51 -12.63 -2.41
N LEU A 74 -16.19 -13.08 -1.36
CA LEU A 74 -16.68 -14.46 -1.21
C LEU A 74 -17.92 -14.76 -2.06
N THR A 75 -18.73 -13.74 -2.33
CA THR A 75 -20.04 -13.89 -2.99
C THR A 75 -20.10 -13.27 -4.38
N TYR A 76 -18.97 -12.84 -4.93
CA TYR A 76 -18.92 -12.20 -6.24
C TYR A 76 -19.51 -13.12 -7.34
N PRO A 77 -20.38 -12.59 -8.24
CA PRO A 77 -20.75 -11.18 -8.39
C PRO A 77 -21.94 -10.71 -7.54
N GLU A 78 -22.57 -11.61 -6.77
CA GLU A 78 -23.70 -11.30 -5.91
C GLU A 78 -23.30 -10.42 -4.70
N ARG A 79 -24.30 -9.83 -4.04
CA ARG A 79 -24.12 -9.06 -2.81
C ARG A 79 -24.92 -9.71 -1.69
N ALA A 80 -24.24 -10.36 -0.75
CA ALA A 80 -24.85 -10.87 0.47
C ALA A 80 -25.08 -9.77 1.51
N GLU A 81 -26.09 -9.96 2.36
CA GLU A 81 -26.38 -9.08 3.49
C GLU A 81 -25.22 -9.09 4.48
N THR A 82 -24.93 -7.91 5.05
CA THR A 82 -23.95 -7.76 6.14
C THR A 82 -24.60 -6.95 7.27
N PRO A 83 -24.18 -7.12 8.53
CA PRO A 83 -24.73 -6.36 9.67
C PRO A 83 -24.26 -4.89 9.70
N VAL A 84 -23.62 -4.39 8.63
CA VAL A 84 -23.12 -3.02 8.54
C VAL A 84 -24.29 -2.07 8.27
N ALA A 85 -24.37 -0.98 9.03
CA ALA A 85 -25.43 0.01 8.85
C ALA A 85 -25.32 0.70 7.47
N PRO A 86 -26.44 1.08 6.84
CA PRO A 86 -26.42 1.92 5.64
C PRO A 86 -25.68 3.24 5.91
N LEU A 87 -24.91 3.70 4.92
CA LEU A 87 -24.16 4.95 5.02
C LEU A 87 -25.10 6.15 5.10
N ASP A 88 -24.95 6.96 6.15
CA ASP A 88 -25.59 8.28 6.24
C ASP A 88 -24.74 9.33 5.52
N LEU A 89 -25.22 9.80 4.36
CA LEU A 89 -24.54 10.82 3.55
C LEU A 89 -24.55 12.21 4.18
N THR A 90 -25.32 12.44 5.24
CA THR A 90 -25.39 13.72 5.95
C THR A 90 -24.42 13.82 7.12
N ALA A 91 -23.70 12.74 7.43
CA ALA A 91 -22.84 12.63 8.62
C ALA A 91 -21.60 13.55 8.61
N GLY A 92 -21.22 14.13 7.47
CA GLY A 92 -20.10 15.05 7.38
C GLY A 92 -19.61 15.29 5.95
N PRO A 93 -18.63 16.19 5.77
CA PRO A 93 -18.04 16.46 4.47
C PRO A 93 -17.15 15.30 3.99
N LEU A 94 -17.02 15.18 2.67
CA LEU A 94 -16.00 14.35 2.03
C LEU A 94 -14.88 15.27 1.53
N GLU A 95 -13.73 15.22 2.20
CA GLU A 95 -12.56 16.03 1.85
C GLU A 95 -11.47 15.19 1.19
N PHE A 96 -10.74 15.80 0.26
CA PHE A 96 -9.69 15.15 -0.53
C PHE A 96 -8.48 16.08 -0.62
N PHE A 97 -7.28 15.52 -0.44
CA PHE A 97 -6.02 16.25 -0.47
C PHE A 97 -4.97 15.49 -1.28
N GLU A 98 -4.00 16.21 -1.83
CA GLU A 98 -2.81 15.59 -2.42
C GLU A 98 -1.93 14.97 -1.31
N PRO A 99 -1.30 13.81 -1.55
CA PRO A 99 -0.37 13.22 -0.61
C PRO A 99 0.96 14.00 -0.61
N ASP A 100 1.51 14.26 0.58
CA ASP A 100 2.85 14.82 0.75
C ASP A 100 3.91 13.72 0.55
N VAL A 101 4.36 13.54 -0.69
CA VAL A 101 5.35 12.51 -1.06
C VAL A 101 6.80 12.90 -0.74
N GLU A 102 7.04 14.16 -0.34
CA GLU A 102 8.35 14.61 0.13
C GLU A 102 8.56 14.17 1.58
N THR A 103 7.55 14.35 2.43
CA THR A 103 7.57 13.90 3.82
C THR A 103 7.34 12.40 3.94
N PHE A 104 6.34 11.84 3.24
CA PHE A 104 5.97 10.42 3.31
C PHE A 104 6.61 9.63 2.16
N ARG A 105 7.94 9.51 2.22
CA ARG A 105 8.80 8.94 1.17
C ARG A 105 8.44 7.51 0.76
N MET A 106 7.90 6.68 1.66
CA MET A 106 7.55 5.29 1.38
C MET A 106 6.57 5.15 0.21
N LEU A 107 5.64 6.11 0.04
CA LEU A 107 4.72 6.10 -1.09
C LEU A 107 5.45 6.29 -2.44
N ALA A 108 6.42 7.21 -2.48
CA ALA A 108 7.24 7.44 -3.67
C ALA A 108 8.13 6.22 -3.98
N LEU A 109 8.76 5.63 -2.96
CA LEU A 109 9.60 4.43 -3.11
C LEU A 109 8.80 3.23 -3.63
N ALA A 110 7.56 3.04 -3.17
CA ALA A 110 6.69 1.98 -3.66
C ALA A 110 6.36 2.15 -5.15
N ARG A 111 6.04 3.38 -5.57
CA ARG A 111 5.79 3.69 -6.98
C ARG A 111 7.03 3.43 -7.83
N GLU A 112 8.19 3.90 -7.39
CA GLU A 112 9.45 3.67 -8.10
C GLU A 112 9.76 2.16 -8.22
N ALA A 113 9.61 1.41 -7.13
CA ALA A 113 9.81 -0.03 -7.12
C ALA A 113 8.85 -0.75 -8.08
N GLY A 114 7.59 -0.34 -8.10
CA GLY A 114 6.59 -0.80 -9.05
C GLY A 114 6.97 -0.54 -10.51
N GLU A 115 7.33 0.70 -10.83
CA GLU A 115 7.71 1.14 -12.18
C GLU A 115 8.98 0.46 -12.69
N ARG A 116 9.96 0.20 -11.81
CA ARG A 116 11.17 -0.58 -12.16
C ARG A 116 10.87 -2.05 -12.42
N GLY A 117 9.80 -2.60 -11.81
CA GLY A 117 9.34 -3.96 -12.03
C GLY A 117 10.33 -5.03 -11.55
N GLY A 118 10.30 -6.22 -12.16
CA GLY A 118 11.16 -7.34 -11.77
C GLY A 118 10.96 -7.70 -10.29
N THR A 119 12.05 -7.76 -9.52
CA THR A 119 12.01 -8.06 -8.09
C THR A 119 11.99 -6.82 -7.19
N TYR A 120 11.94 -5.60 -7.73
CA TYR A 120 11.88 -4.38 -6.91
C TYR A 120 10.67 -4.30 -5.98
N PRO A 121 9.43 -4.66 -6.38
CA PRO A 121 8.29 -4.69 -5.46
C PRO A 121 8.50 -5.65 -4.28
N CYS A 122 9.13 -6.81 -4.54
CA CYS A 122 9.48 -7.79 -3.51
C CYS A 122 10.53 -7.20 -2.55
N ALA A 123 11.58 -6.58 -3.08
CA ALA A 123 12.61 -5.94 -2.28
C ALA A 123 12.06 -4.80 -1.40
N TYR A 124 11.15 -3.97 -1.95
CA TYR A 124 10.46 -2.93 -1.20
C TYR A 124 9.67 -3.51 -0.02
N ASN A 125 8.86 -4.55 -0.25
CA ASN A 125 8.08 -5.18 0.82
C ASN A 125 8.99 -5.80 1.88
N ALA A 126 9.98 -6.58 1.47
CA ALA A 126 10.90 -7.27 2.35
C ALA A 126 11.71 -6.30 3.23
N ALA A 127 12.25 -5.23 2.63
CA ALA A 127 12.97 -4.20 3.37
C ALA A 127 12.06 -3.43 4.33
N ASN A 128 10.81 -3.12 3.93
CA ASN A 128 9.83 -2.47 4.80
C ASN A 128 9.50 -3.34 6.03
N GLU A 129 9.33 -4.66 5.86
CA GLU A 129 9.08 -5.56 6.98
C GLU A 129 10.20 -5.55 8.01
N GLU A 130 11.46 -5.63 7.58
CA GLU A 130 12.62 -5.57 8.49
C GLU A 130 12.76 -4.20 9.16
N ALA A 131 12.58 -3.12 8.41
CA ALA A 131 12.68 -1.77 8.94
C ALA A 131 11.59 -1.48 9.99
N VAL A 132 10.34 -1.92 9.73
CA VAL A 132 9.23 -1.80 10.68
C VAL A 132 9.45 -2.69 11.91
N SER A 133 9.95 -3.92 11.76
CA SER A 133 10.36 -4.75 12.90
C SER A 133 11.42 -4.07 13.74
N GLY A 134 12.46 -3.50 13.12
CA GLY A 134 13.49 -2.73 13.81
C GLY A 134 12.91 -1.54 14.58
N PHE A 135 11.95 -0.81 14.01
CA PHE A 135 11.27 0.30 14.70
C PHE A 135 10.45 -0.19 15.89
N LEU A 136 9.65 -1.25 15.72
CA LEU A 136 8.81 -1.81 16.78
C LEU A 136 9.63 -2.39 17.94
N GLU A 137 10.85 -2.86 17.66
CA GLU A 137 11.81 -3.36 18.66
C GLU A 137 12.68 -2.25 19.26
N GLY A 138 12.52 -1.00 18.81
CA GLY A 138 13.30 0.15 19.29
C GLY A 138 14.76 0.18 18.82
N ARG A 139 15.10 -0.58 17.77
CA ARG A 139 16.45 -0.62 17.16
C ARG A 139 16.70 0.56 16.22
N VAL A 140 15.66 1.05 15.55
CA VAL A 140 15.73 2.21 14.63
C VAL A 140 14.59 3.19 14.90
N GLY A 141 14.75 4.45 14.50
CA GLY A 141 13.73 5.48 14.58
C GLY A 141 12.68 5.40 13.47
N PHE A 142 11.54 6.08 13.64
CA PHE A 142 10.46 6.10 12.64
C PHE A 142 10.92 6.63 11.28
N LEU A 143 11.77 7.67 11.27
CA LEU A 143 12.30 8.26 10.04
C LEU A 143 13.33 7.37 9.34
N ASP A 144 13.96 6.45 10.07
CA ASP A 144 14.94 5.53 9.51
C ASP A 144 14.27 4.49 8.61
N ILE A 145 12.95 4.21 8.78
CA ILE A 145 12.22 3.23 7.98
C ILE A 145 12.37 3.51 6.48
N ALA A 146 12.11 4.76 6.06
CA ALA A 146 12.20 5.13 4.65
C ALA A 146 13.65 5.09 4.15
N ALA A 147 14.61 5.52 4.97
CA ALA A 147 16.03 5.53 4.60
C ALA A 147 16.57 4.11 4.37
N LEU A 148 16.22 3.15 5.24
CA LEU A 148 16.63 1.75 5.10
C LEU A 148 16.05 1.10 3.86
N VAL A 149 14.78 1.38 3.56
CA VAL A 149 14.11 0.85 2.37
C VAL A 149 14.71 1.44 1.10
N GLU A 150 14.97 2.74 1.07
CA GLU A 150 15.63 3.42 -0.06
C GLU A 150 17.03 2.85 -0.32
N GLU A 151 17.83 2.62 0.73
CA GLU A 151 19.14 2.00 0.58
C GLU A 151 19.04 0.56 0.05
N ALA A 152 18.16 -0.26 0.60
CA ALA A 152 17.98 -1.64 0.14
C ALA A 152 17.61 -1.67 -1.36
N LEU A 153 16.70 -0.81 -1.79
CA LEU A 153 16.32 -0.66 -3.21
C LEU A 153 17.46 -0.14 -4.09
N GLY A 154 18.37 0.66 -3.54
CA GLY A 154 19.57 1.12 -4.25
C GLY A 154 20.62 0.02 -4.45
N ARG A 155 20.56 -1.07 -3.67
CA ARG A 155 21.59 -2.12 -3.63
C ARG A 155 21.16 -3.46 -4.24
N VAL A 156 19.86 -3.71 -4.38
CA VAL A 156 19.34 -4.90 -5.09
C VAL A 156 19.47 -4.74 -6.61
N ASP A 157 19.71 -5.86 -7.31
CA ASP A 157 19.83 -5.87 -8.78
C ASP A 157 18.48 -5.69 -9.50
N GLY A 158 17.38 -6.06 -8.84
CA GLY A 158 16.03 -5.97 -9.38
C GLY A 158 15.71 -6.92 -10.52
N ALA A 159 16.58 -7.91 -10.78
CA ALA A 159 16.38 -8.85 -11.88
C ALA A 159 15.04 -9.59 -11.71
N PRO A 160 14.25 -9.79 -12.79
CA PRO A 160 13.02 -10.56 -12.70
C PRO A 160 13.31 -12.00 -12.25
N ALA A 161 12.60 -12.46 -11.22
CA ALA A 161 12.67 -13.85 -10.77
C ALA A 161 12.00 -14.78 -11.79
N ARG A 162 12.64 -15.91 -12.08
CA ARG A 162 12.15 -16.94 -13.01
C ARG A 162 11.26 -17.98 -12.32
N ASP A 163 11.46 -18.15 -11.02
CA ASP A 163 10.71 -19.08 -10.18
C ASP A 163 10.61 -18.57 -8.74
N LEU A 164 9.96 -19.37 -7.88
CA LEU A 164 9.75 -19.03 -6.47
C LEU A 164 11.05 -19.03 -5.66
N GLU A 165 12.06 -19.82 -6.04
CA GLU A 165 13.32 -19.88 -5.32
C GLU A 165 14.11 -18.59 -5.53
N GLU A 166 14.18 -18.10 -6.77
CA GLU A 166 14.79 -16.80 -7.06
C GLU A 166 14.05 -15.64 -6.39
N LEU A 167 12.72 -15.70 -6.32
CA LEU A 167 11.93 -14.68 -5.62
C LEU A 167 12.22 -14.67 -4.11
N ARG A 168 12.34 -15.85 -3.49
CA ARG A 168 12.72 -15.99 -2.07
C ARG A 168 14.14 -15.49 -1.82
N GLU A 169 15.04 -15.72 -2.76
CA GLU A 169 16.41 -15.22 -2.67
C GLU A 169 16.45 -13.68 -2.76
N ALA A 170 15.66 -13.08 -3.65
CA ALA A 170 15.51 -11.63 -3.73
C ALA A 170 14.92 -11.02 -2.44
N ASP A 171 13.87 -11.64 -1.88
CA ASP A 171 13.31 -11.28 -0.56
C ASP A 171 14.39 -11.34 0.53
N ARG A 172 15.06 -12.49 0.67
CA ARG A 172 16.13 -12.70 1.66
C ARG A 172 17.22 -11.65 1.53
N ARG A 173 17.66 -11.35 0.31
CA ARG A 173 18.72 -10.37 0.06
C ARG A 173 18.29 -8.96 0.44
N ALA A 174 17.05 -8.57 0.14
CA ALA A 174 16.52 -7.27 0.54
C ALA A 174 16.44 -7.14 2.07
N ARG A 175 16.06 -8.21 2.78
CA ARG A 175 16.06 -8.24 4.25
C ARG A 175 17.46 -8.03 4.83
N GLU A 176 18.47 -8.73 4.32
CA GLU A 176 19.87 -8.55 4.77
C GLU A 176 20.35 -7.11 4.60
N LEU A 177 19.97 -6.46 3.49
CA LEU A 177 20.37 -5.09 3.19
C LEU A 177 19.69 -4.09 4.14
N ALA A 178 18.44 -4.35 4.54
CA ALA A 178 17.67 -3.46 5.43
C ALA A 178 18.13 -3.50 6.90
N VAL A 179 18.89 -4.52 7.31
CA VAL A 179 19.41 -4.66 8.69
C VAL A 179 20.85 -4.12 8.83
N ALA A 180 21.54 -3.79 7.74
CA ALA A 180 22.96 -3.44 7.74
C ALA A 180 23.32 -2.11 8.46
N TRP A 181 22.34 -1.35 8.97
CA TRP A 181 22.51 -0.12 9.77
C TRP A 181 22.44 -0.34 11.29
N ALA A 182 22.00 -1.52 11.75
CA ALA A 182 21.76 -1.80 13.17
C ALA A 182 23.01 -2.29 13.92
#